data_AF-A0AAE3VGD4-F1
#
_entry.id   AF-A0AAE3VGD4-F1
#
_cell.length_a   1.000
_cell.length_b   1.000
_cell.length_c   1.000
_cell.angle_alpha   90.00
_cell.angle_beta   90.00
_cell.angle_gamma   90.00
#
_symmetry.space_group_name_H-M   'P 1'
#
loop_
_entity.id
_entity.type
_entity.pdbx_description
1 polymer ?
#
loop_
_entity_poly.entity_id
_entity_poly.type
_entity_poly.pdbx_seq_one_letter_code
_entity_poly.pdbx_strand_id
1 'polypeptide(L)'
;MDNIGSLCGSPAPAVARGETINYYLAGLAEHWLADVLEHTVFNLLKAKRLEVCRERLADTILVAADGTGLTSTTRPIAHSTTRHHGDGTLAYHAYVLLLSFVSPHGIILPFMREFVENGDDYEPEFQKQDCELKAQTKAFALLKKNHPMLRLTVLLDALSLNYDMMDMFRHYGWHFCISHAEDKVPGLRDQLAKKLAAGEFRTTVQEIPGKNGKTIQTYRAVDIKYAFGKGREPGAIAVPVTYVEMKRVILDDNNQEVESKKYSRVTSHVIKTPNQMVTFFEDIGCTRWVEENQGFNEMKNLGLNIEHAYGTKGEALKNHFTLQMIAFCIMQLAGKTNLIELVARDVNGGGNVSGSLRIIFKSLAATARAFLNNLKNQALRLLEDYSSWRIRWLTG
;
A
#
# COMPACT_ATOMS: atom_id res chain seq x y z
N MET A 1 -4.63 19.44 31.53
CA MET A 1 -4.48 18.93 30.16
C MET A 1 -5.35 17.71 30.05
N ASP A 2 -6.26 17.70 29.09
CA ASP A 2 -7.12 16.54 28.82
C ASP A 2 -6.21 15.40 28.33
N ASN A 3 -6.08 14.33 29.11
CA ASN A 3 -5.35 13.13 28.68
C ASN A 3 -6.20 12.33 27.68
N ILE A 4 -5.58 11.39 26.95
CA ILE A 4 -6.31 10.56 25.97
C ILE A 4 -7.54 9.89 26.59
N GLY A 5 -7.46 9.47 27.86
CA GLY A 5 -8.59 8.90 28.59
C GLY A 5 -9.79 9.86 28.70
N SER A 6 -9.54 11.11 29.07
CA SER A 6 -10.59 12.15 29.11
C SER A 6 -11.20 12.44 27.74
N LEU A 7 -10.40 12.40 26.66
CA LEU A 7 -10.90 12.52 25.28
C LEU A 7 -11.74 11.30 24.85
N CYS A 8 -11.50 10.14 25.45
CA CYS A 8 -12.23 8.89 25.21
C CYS A 8 -13.45 8.70 26.14
N GLY A 9 -13.70 9.62 27.07
CA GLY A 9 -14.77 9.47 28.07
C GLY A 9 -14.48 8.43 29.16
N SER A 10 -13.23 7.98 29.28
CA SER A 10 -12.77 7.00 30.28
C SER A 10 -11.52 7.55 30.96
N PRO A 11 -11.62 8.13 32.17
CA PRO A 11 -10.46 8.66 32.88
C PRO A 11 -9.38 7.59 33.01
N ALA A 12 -8.20 7.86 32.45
CA ALA A 12 -7.04 6.98 32.59
C ALA A 12 -6.17 7.53 33.73
N PRO A 13 -6.24 6.98 34.95
CA PRO A 13 -5.54 7.51 36.12
C PRO A 13 -4.03 7.26 36.07
N ALA A 14 -3.56 6.37 35.19
CA ALA A 14 -2.16 6.03 35.02
C ALA A 14 -1.79 5.94 33.53
N VAL A 15 -0.52 6.25 33.24
CA VAL A 15 0.08 6.01 31.92
C VAL A 15 0.56 4.56 31.86
N ALA A 16 0.15 3.83 30.82
CA ALA A 16 0.60 2.45 30.62
C ALA A 16 2.11 2.41 30.40
N ARG A 17 2.80 1.49 31.09
CA ARG A 17 4.23 1.20 30.84
C ARG A 17 4.36 0.34 29.58
N GLY A 18 5.53 0.40 28.93
CA GLY A 18 5.80 -0.40 27.72
C GLY A 18 5.56 -1.91 27.91
N GLU A 19 5.88 -2.44 29.09
CA GLU A 19 5.62 -3.85 29.43
C GLU A 19 4.13 -4.18 29.47
N THR A 20 3.31 -3.31 30.05
CA THR A 20 1.85 -3.49 30.12
C THR A 20 1.23 -3.41 28.73
N ILE A 21 1.71 -2.51 27.88
CA ILE A 21 1.29 -2.40 26.48
C ILE A 21 1.65 -3.68 25.73
N ASN A 22 2.88 -4.17 25.87
CA ASN A 22 3.32 -5.41 25.22
C ASN A 22 2.52 -6.63 25.67
N TYR A 23 2.23 -6.74 26.97
CA TYR A 23 1.41 -7.82 27.50
C TYR A 23 0.00 -7.80 26.90
N TYR A 24 -0.63 -6.62 26.84
CA TYR A 24 -1.95 -6.46 26.23
C TYR A 24 -1.93 -6.81 24.73
N LEU A 25 -0.99 -6.25 23.98
CA LEU A 25 -0.89 -6.47 22.53
C LEU A 25 -0.48 -7.90 22.17
N ALA A 26 0.21 -8.63 23.06
CA ALA A 26 0.54 -10.03 22.85
C ALA A 26 -0.70 -10.95 22.84
N GLY A 27 -1.73 -10.60 23.61
CA GLY A 27 -2.98 -11.37 23.71
C GLY A 27 -4.15 -10.81 22.90
N LEU A 28 -3.99 -9.63 22.28
CA LEU A 28 -5.02 -9.02 21.45
C LEU A 28 -5.07 -9.71 20.09
N ALA A 29 -6.23 -10.24 19.71
CA ALA A 29 -6.38 -10.84 18.39
C ALA A 29 -6.14 -9.80 17.28
N GLU A 30 -5.35 -10.18 16.29
CA GLU A 30 -4.76 -9.26 15.31
C GLU A 30 -5.77 -8.56 14.39
N HIS A 31 -6.96 -9.16 14.21
CA HIS A 31 -8.02 -8.63 13.34
C HIS A 31 -8.62 -7.34 13.90
N TRP A 32 -8.64 -7.14 15.22
CA TRP A 32 -9.25 -5.96 15.83
C TRP A 32 -8.62 -4.65 15.37
N LEU A 33 -7.29 -4.58 15.34
CA LEU A 33 -6.60 -3.37 14.87
C LEU A 33 -6.61 -3.28 13.35
N ALA A 34 -6.53 -4.42 12.66
CA ALA A 34 -6.57 -4.48 11.20
C ALA A 34 -7.91 -3.95 10.65
N ASP A 35 -9.03 -4.38 11.23
CA ASP A 35 -10.38 -3.95 10.86
C ASP A 35 -10.53 -2.43 11.03
N VAL A 36 -9.98 -1.87 12.11
CA VAL A 36 -10.10 -0.45 12.39
C VAL A 36 -9.29 0.37 11.39
N LEU A 37 -8.08 -0.07 11.04
CA LEU A 37 -7.29 0.52 9.96
C LEU A 37 -8.06 0.48 8.64
N GLU A 38 -8.52 -0.71 8.24
CA GLU A 38 -9.25 -0.92 6.98
C GLU A 38 -10.50 -0.02 6.94
N HIS A 39 -11.37 -0.10 7.94
CA HIS A 39 -12.57 0.71 8.02
C HIS A 39 -12.30 2.21 7.93
N THR A 40 -11.24 2.69 8.57
CA THR A 40 -10.90 4.10 8.57
C THR A 40 -10.53 4.58 7.17
N VAL A 41 -9.64 3.85 6.50
CA VAL A 41 -9.17 4.22 5.16
C VAL A 41 -10.27 4.04 4.12
N PHE A 42 -11.06 2.97 4.21
CA PHE A 42 -12.19 2.75 3.30
C PHE A 42 -13.34 3.74 3.50
N ASN A 43 -13.52 4.31 4.70
CA ASN A 43 -14.47 5.40 4.90
C ASN A 43 -14.01 6.68 4.18
N LEU A 44 -12.71 6.97 4.13
CA LEU A 44 -12.17 8.07 3.32
C LEU A 44 -12.42 7.85 1.83
N LEU A 45 -12.25 6.60 1.37
CA LEU A 45 -12.55 6.23 -0.01
C LEU A 45 -14.04 6.43 -0.33
N LYS A 46 -14.95 5.89 0.51
CA LYS A 46 -16.40 6.05 0.34
C LYS A 46 -16.85 7.50 0.38
N ALA A 47 -16.19 8.33 1.18
CA ALA A 47 -16.41 9.77 1.25
C ALA A 47 -15.75 10.56 0.11
N LYS A 48 -15.19 9.89 -0.91
CA LYS A 48 -14.51 10.50 -2.06
C LYS A 48 -13.36 11.44 -1.66
N ARG A 49 -12.65 11.09 -0.59
CA ARG A 49 -11.47 11.85 -0.13
C ARG A 49 -10.17 11.35 -0.76
N LEU A 50 -10.21 10.21 -1.43
CA LEU A 50 -9.06 9.57 -2.10
C LEU A 50 -9.14 9.65 -3.63
N GLU A 51 -9.88 10.62 -4.17
CA GLU A 51 -10.02 10.78 -5.64
C GLU A 51 -8.70 11.14 -6.32
N VAL A 52 -7.74 11.70 -5.58
CA VAL A 52 -6.35 11.91 -6.02
C VAL A 52 -5.60 10.61 -6.31
N CYS A 53 -6.08 9.47 -5.78
CA CYS A 53 -5.56 8.14 -6.08
C CYS A 53 -6.24 7.51 -7.31
N ARG A 54 -7.20 8.21 -7.95
CA ARG A 54 -7.89 7.70 -9.14
C ARG A 54 -7.11 8.02 -10.41
N GLU A 55 -6.83 7.00 -11.21
CA GLU A 55 -6.17 7.18 -12.51
C GLU A 55 -7.17 7.52 -13.63
N ARG A 56 -6.72 8.31 -14.61
CA ARG A 56 -7.60 8.87 -15.65
C ARG A 56 -7.88 7.94 -16.83
N LEU A 57 -7.15 6.85 -17.01
CA LEU A 57 -7.28 5.97 -18.19
C LEU A 57 -8.47 5.02 -18.07
N ALA A 58 -8.70 4.44 -16.89
CA ALA A 58 -9.79 3.48 -16.66
C ALA A 58 -10.72 3.84 -15.48
N ASP A 59 -10.52 5.02 -14.87
CA ASP A 59 -11.31 5.54 -13.74
C ASP A 59 -11.23 4.65 -12.49
N THR A 60 -10.07 3.98 -12.30
CA THR A 60 -9.83 3.05 -11.18
C THR A 60 -8.95 3.65 -10.10
N ILE A 61 -9.04 3.10 -8.88
CA ILE A 61 -8.21 3.53 -7.75
C ILE A 61 -6.87 2.81 -7.80
N LEU A 62 -5.78 3.55 -7.63
CA LEU A 62 -4.43 3.01 -7.56
C LEU A 62 -4.16 2.38 -6.20
N VAL A 63 -3.75 1.12 -6.24
CA VAL A 63 -3.30 0.36 -5.08
C VAL A 63 -1.90 -0.16 -5.38
N ALA A 64 -0.94 0.16 -4.53
CA ALA A 64 0.38 -0.46 -4.57
C ALA A 64 0.43 -1.61 -3.57
N ALA A 65 1.20 -2.65 -3.91
CA ALA A 65 1.53 -3.72 -2.99
C ALA A 65 3.04 -3.94 -3.00
N ASP A 66 3.64 -3.88 -1.83
CA ASP A 66 5.07 -4.05 -1.67
C ASP A 66 5.39 -4.63 -0.28
N GLY A 67 6.46 -5.41 -0.23
CA GLY A 67 6.89 -6.13 0.95
C GLY A 67 8.01 -5.42 1.70
N THR A 68 8.02 -5.53 3.02
CA THR A 68 9.15 -5.04 3.83
C THR A 68 9.47 -5.93 5.01
N GLY A 69 10.77 -6.01 5.32
CA GLY A 69 11.26 -6.65 6.54
C GLY A 69 11.02 -5.75 7.75
N LEU A 70 10.45 -6.33 8.80
CA LEU A 70 10.24 -5.67 10.08
C LEU A 70 11.35 -5.99 11.07
N THR A 71 11.77 -7.25 11.18
CA THR A 71 12.89 -7.55 12.08
C THR A 71 13.62 -8.80 11.65
N SER A 72 14.88 -8.89 12.05
CA SER A 72 15.77 -10.03 11.81
C SER A 72 16.51 -10.33 13.10
N THR A 73 16.42 -11.56 13.57
CA THR A 73 17.02 -11.97 14.84
C THR A 73 17.46 -13.42 14.81
N THR A 74 18.42 -13.79 15.65
CA THR A 74 18.79 -15.19 15.88
C THR A 74 17.91 -15.88 16.93
N ARG A 75 17.01 -15.12 17.58
CA ARG A 75 16.04 -15.67 18.53
C ARG A 75 14.78 -16.12 17.79
N PRO A 76 14.22 -17.31 18.08
CA PRO A 76 13.01 -17.76 17.42
C PRO A 76 11.84 -16.79 17.57
N ILE A 77 11.16 -16.53 16.46
CA ILE A 77 9.87 -15.83 16.40
C ILE A 77 8.87 -16.82 15.83
N ALA A 78 7.73 -17.01 16.49
CA ALA A 78 6.68 -17.91 16.03
C ALA A 78 6.26 -17.56 14.59
N HIS A 79 6.02 -18.58 13.76
CA HIS A 79 5.59 -18.46 12.35
C HIS A 79 6.51 -17.67 11.41
N SER A 80 7.63 -17.14 11.89
CA SER A 80 8.54 -16.36 11.05
C SER A 80 9.21 -17.20 9.97
N THR A 81 9.63 -16.51 8.90
CA THR A 81 10.48 -17.13 7.89
C THR A 81 11.94 -17.20 8.36
N THR A 82 12.69 -18.17 7.89
CA THR A 82 14.07 -18.42 8.32
C THR A 82 15.05 -18.36 7.15
N ARG A 83 16.29 -17.94 7.44
CA ARG A 83 17.37 -17.91 6.45
C ARG A 83 18.68 -18.36 7.08
N HIS A 84 19.36 -19.28 6.40
CA HIS A 84 20.75 -19.62 6.72
C HIS A 84 21.69 -18.61 6.07
N HIS A 85 22.53 -17.99 6.89
CA HIS A 85 23.62 -17.14 6.45
C HIS A 85 24.85 -17.99 6.10
N GLY A 86 25.76 -17.44 5.28
CA GLY A 86 26.97 -18.16 4.84
C GLY A 86 27.95 -18.50 5.97
N ASP A 87 27.79 -17.89 7.14
CA ASP A 87 28.53 -18.17 8.37
C ASP A 87 27.92 -19.31 9.21
N GLY A 88 26.82 -19.92 8.74
CA GLY A 88 26.08 -20.97 9.45
C GLY A 88 25.00 -20.46 10.40
N THR A 89 24.87 -19.14 10.59
CA THR A 89 23.86 -18.55 11.48
C THR A 89 22.46 -18.70 10.87
N LEU A 90 21.51 -19.19 11.68
CA LEU A 90 20.09 -19.20 11.34
C LEU A 90 19.43 -17.90 11.85
N ALA A 91 18.90 -17.11 10.93
CA ALA A 91 18.13 -15.92 11.24
C ALA A 91 16.63 -16.15 11.02
N TYR A 92 15.82 -15.58 11.90
CA TYR A 92 14.37 -15.50 11.85
C TYR A 92 13.96 -14.10 11.41
N HIS A 93 13.09 -14.03 10.40
CA HIS A 93 12.68 -12.82 9.71
C HIS A 93 11.17 -12.61 9.84
N ALA A 94 10.79 -11.48 10.42
CA ALA A 94 9.43 -10.98 10.32
C ALA A 94 9.33 -10.11 9.06
N TYR A 95 8.46 -10.49 8.15
CA TYR A 95 8.26 -9.81 6.87
C TYR A 95 6.77 -9.61 6.64
N VAL A 96 6.40 -8.46 6.07
CA VAL A 96 5.01 -8.07 5.88
C VAL A 96 4.83 -7.45 4.50
N LEU A 97 3.75 -7.84 3.82
CA LEU A 97 3.27 -7.18 2.62
C LEU A 97 2.22 -6.14 3.01
N LEU A 98 2.31 -4.94 2.45
CA LEU A 98 1.32 -3.89 2.61
C LEU A 98 0.51 -3.73 1.33
N LEU A 99 -0.75 -3.34 1.51
CA LEU A 99 -1.57 -2.79 0.45
C LEU A 99 -1.91 -1.34 0.81
N SER A 100 -1.61 -0.45 -0.13
CA SER A 100 -1.73 0.99 0.10
C SER A 100 -2.44 1.68 -1.05
N PHE A 101 -3.37 2.58 -0.73
CA PHE A 101 -3.84 3.54 -1.73
C PHE A 101 -2.74 4.55 -2.00
N VAL A 102 -2.41 4.78 -3.26
CA VAL A 102 -1.32 5.68 -3.66
C VAL A 102 -1.79 6.69 -4.70
N SER A 103 -1.12 7.83 -4.78
CA SER A 103 -1.36 8.84 -5.82
C SER A 103 -0.05 9.26 -6.49
N PRO A 104 -0.08 9.70 -7.75
CA PRO A 104 1.10 10.25 -8.43
C PRO A 104 1.65 11.52 -7.75
N HIS A 105 0.86 12.13 -6.85
CA HIS A 105 1.24 13.32 -6.07
C HIS A 105 1.88 12.98 -4.71
N GLY A 106 2.14 11.69 -4.44
CA GLY A 106 2.88 11.24 -3.28
C GLY A 106 2.07 11.13 -1.98
N ILE A 107 0.74 10.99 -2.09
CA ILE A 107 -0.10 10.48 -0.99
C ILE A 107 -0.02 8.96 -0.97
N ILE A 108 0.12 8.41 0.23
CA ILE A 108 0.05 6.98 0.52
C ILE A 108 -0.82 6.74 1.76
N LEU A 109 -1.74 5.79 1.69
CA LEU A 109 -2.54 5.34 2.83
C LEU A 109 -2.59 3.80 2.86
N PRO A 110 -1.76 3.15 3.69
CA PRO A 110 -1.84 1.71 3.87
C PRO A 110 -3.17 1.34 4.55
N PHE A 111 -3.82 0.27 4.08
CA PHE A 111 -5.13 -0.15 4.60
C PHE A 111 -5.21 -1.63 4.92
N MET A 112 -4.29 -2.44 4.41
CA MET A 112 -4.23 -3.88 4.68
C MET A 112 -2.77 -4.32 4.77
N ARG A 113 -2.54 -5.38 5.54
CA ARG A 113 -1.23 -5.97 5.80
C ARG A 113 -1.38 -7.50 5.80
N GLU A 114 -0.42 -8.18 5.21
CA GLU A 114 -0.36 -9.63 5.16
C GLU A 114 1.04 -10.06 5.60
N PHE A 115 1.16 -10.74 6.73
CA PHE A 115 2.46 -11.23 7.19
C PHE A 115 2.87 -12.45 6.37
N VAL A 116 4.15 -12.52 6.01
CA VAL A 116 4.73 -13.68 5.35
C VAL A 116 5.13 -14.66 6.45
N GLU A 117 4.29 -15.66 6.65
CA GLU A 117 4.33 -16.55 7.81
C GLU A 117 4.18 -18.02 7.43
N ASN A 118 4.98 -18.86 8.06
CA ASN A 118 4.88 -20.31 7.96
C ASN A 118 3.72 -20.82 8.84
N GLY A 119 2.93 -21.77 8.33
CA GLY A 119 1.81 -22.38 9.05
C GLY A 119 2.24 -23.15 10.31
N ASP A 120 1.28 -23.46 11.18
CA ASP A 120 1.51 -24.27 12.39
C ASP A 120 2.08 -25.65 12.09
N ASP A 121 1.68 -26.22 10.95
CA ASP A 121 2.09 -27.52 10.42
C ASP A 121 3.30 -27.44 9.48
N TYR A 122 4.05 -26.33 9.53
CA TYR A 122 5.20 -26.13 8.66
C TYR A 122 6.35 -27.08 9.01
N GLU A 123 6.67 -27.96 8.07
CA GLU A 123 7.81 -28.88 8.15
C GLU A 123 8.92 -28.43 7.18
N PRO A 124 10.04 -27.85 7.68
CA PRO A 124 11.08 -27.27 6.83
C PRO A 124 11.74 -28.23 5.84
N GLU A 125 11.69 -29.53 6.12
CA GLU A 125 12.27 -30.57 5.27
C GLU A 125 11.41 -30.88 4.03
N PHE A 126 10.09 -30.65 4.11
CA PHE A 126 9.13 -31.08 3.09
C PHE A 126 8.38 -29.91 2.45
N GLN A 127 8.33 -28.76 3.12
CA GLN A 127 7.54 -27.61 2.70
C GLN A 127 8.43 -26.42 2.38
N LYS A 128 8.04 -25.68 1.33
CA LYS A 128 8.63 -24.37 1.05
C LYS A 128 7.99 -23.33 1.94
N GLN A 129 8.83 -22.46 2.49
CA GLN A 129 8.39 -21.31 3.28
C GLN A 129 7.34 -20.46 2.56
N ASP A 130 6.59 -19.69 3.34
CA ASP A 130 5.77 -18.63 2.79
C ASP A 130 6.64 -17.59 2.06
N CYS A 131 6.03 -16.86 1.13
CA CYS A 131 6.73 -15.85 0.35
C CYS A 131 5.83 -14.67 0.00
N GLU A 132 6.46 -13.58 -0.41
CA GLU A 132 5.75 -12.34 -0.78
C GLU A 132 4.67 -12.58 -1.86
N LEU A 133 4.95 -13.41 -2.87
CA LEU A 133 3.98 -13.71 -3.93
C LEU A 133 2.72 -14.43 -3.42
N LYS A 134 2.88 -15.33 -2.43
CA LYS A 134 1.76 -16.00 -1.76
C LYS A 134 1.00 -14.99 -0.89
N ALA A 135 1.71 -14.12 -0.16
CA ALA A 135 1.10 -13.04 0.60
C ALA A 135 0.29 -12.09 -0.30
N GLN A 136 0.81 -11.71 -1.47
CA GLN A 136 0.08 -10.89 -2.44
C GLN A 136 -1.21 -11.58 -2.88
N THR A 137 -1.12 -12.86 -3.23
CA THR A 137 -2.28 -13.67 -3.62
C THR A 137 -3.35 -13.72 -2.52
N LYS A 138 -2.94 -13.98 -1.26
CA LYS A 138 -3.83 -13.99 -0.09
C LYS A 138 -4.50 -12.62 0.12
N ALA A 139 -3.70 -11.56 0.12
CA ALA A 139 -4.17 -10.19 0.35
C ALA A 139 -5.14 -9.72 -0.75
N PHE A 140 -4.87 -10.01 -2.03
CA PHE A 140 -5.77 -9.67 -3.13
C PHE A 140 -7.09 -10.45 -3.08
N ALA A 141 -7.05 -11.73 -2.74
CA ALA A 141 -8.26 -12.54 -2.58
C ALA A 141 -9.14 -12.00 -1.44
N LEU A 142 -8.54 -11.63 -0.31
CA LEU A 142 -9.24 -11.03 0.81
C LEU A 142 -9.81 -9.65 0.45
N LEU A 143 -9.03 -8.80 -0.22
CA LEU A 143 -9.48 -7.50 -0.71
C LEU A 143 -10.67 -7.62 -1.66
N LYS A 144 -10.63 -8.56 -2.61
CA LYS A 144 -11.75 -8.80 -3.53
C LYS A 144 -12.99 -9.33 -2.80
N LYS A 145 -12.81 -10.21 -1.81
CA LYS A 145 -13.90 -10.73 -0.98
C LYS A 145 -14.58 -9.62 -0.16
N ASN A 146 -13.79 -8.75 0.48
CA ASN A 146 -14.31 -7.69 1.34
C ASN A 146 -14.89 -6.51 0.54
N HIS A 147 -14.32 -6.22 -0.65
CA HIS A 147 -14.71 -5.08 -1.49
C HIS A 147 -14.94 -5.52 -2.95
N PRO A 148 -15.96 -6.34 -3.23
CA PRO A 148 -16.14 -6.98 -4.55
C PRO A 148 -16.36 -6.00 -5.70
N MET A 149 -16.95 -4.84 -5.41
CA MET A 149 -17.26 -3.78 -6.38
C MET A 149 -16.11 -2.79 -6.60
N LEU A 150 -15.01 -2.92 -5.86
CA LEU A 150 -13.88 -1.99 -5.97
C LEU A 150 -13.13 -2.23 -7.28
N ARG A 151 -12.97 -1.17 -8.08
CA ARG A 151 -12.24 -1.19 -9.35
C ARG A 151 -10.85 -0.61 -9.12
N LEU A 152 -9.83 -1.41 -9.38
CA LEU A 152 -8.44 -1.11 -9.03
C LEU A 152 -7.52 -1.12 -10.23
N THR A 153 -6.47 -0.30 -10.16
CA THR A 153 -5.20 -0.53 -10.86
C THR A 153 -4.15 -0.90 -9.82
N VAL A 154 -3.67 -2.14 -9.85
CA VAL A 154 -2.68 -2.68 -8.91
C VAL A 154 -1.26 -2.43 -9.43
N LEU A 155 -0.40 -1.82 -8.62
CA LEU A 155 0.98 -1.47 -8.96
C LEU A 155 1.95 -2.45 -8.27
N LEU A 156 2.80 -3.11 -9.06
CA LEU A 156 3.64 -4.21 -8.57
C LEU A 156 5.07 -4.19 -9.12
N ASP A 157 5.93 -4.89 -8.41
CA ASP A 157 7.31 -5.17 -8.77
C ASP A 157 7.44 -6.21 -9.91
N ALA A 158 8.66 -6.52 -10.35
CA ALA A 158 8.85 -7.47 -11.44
C ALA A 158 8.61 -8.94 -11.04
N LEU A 159 8.72 -9.31 -9.77
CA LEU A 159 8.47 -10.69 -9.30
C LEU A 159 7.01 -11.10 -9.51
N SER A 160 6.11 -10.13 -9.49
CA SER A 160 4.67 -10.34 -9.69
C SER A 160 4.28 -10.65 -11.15
N LEU A 161 5.21 -10.56 -12.11
CA LEU A 161 4.95 -10.74 -13.53
C LEU A 161 4.85 -12.24 -13.93
N ASN A 162 3.77 -12.90 -13.51
CA ASN A 162 3.47 -14.30 -13.85
C ASN A 162 2.02 -14.51 -14.28
N TYR A 163 1.74 -15.65 -14.91
CA TYR A 163 0.41 -15.96 -15.45
C TYR A 163 -0.68 -16.00 -14.37
N ASP A 164 -0.43 -16.67 -13.25
CA ASP A 164 -1.43 -16.86 -12.19
C ASP A 164 -1.91 -15.50 -11.62
N MET A 165 -0.97 -14.57 -11.39
CA MET A 165 -1.29 -13.23 -10.90
C MET A 165 -2.07 -12.39 -11.94
N MET A 166 -1.66 -12.44 -13.21
CA MET A 166 -2.37 -11.70 -14.27
C MET A 166 -3.75 -12.27 -14.57
N ASP A 167 -3.90 -13.60 -14.50
CA ASP A 167 -5.19 -14.25 -14.68
C ASP A 167 -6.14 -13.99 -13.50
N MET A 168 -5.61 -13.86 -12.28
CA MET A 168 -6.36 -13.38 -11.12
C MET A 168 -6.91 -11.98 -11.35
N PHE A 169 -6.08 -11.02 -11.80
CA PHE A 169 -6.55 -9.66 -12.08
C PHE A 169 -7.60 -9.63 -13.20
N ARG A 170 -7.43 -10.47 -14.23
CA ARG A 170 -8.41 -10.65 -15.30
C ARG A 170 -9.76 -11.11 -14.73
N HIS A 171 -9.78 -12.12 -13.86
CA HIS A 171 -11.01 -12.61 -13.22
C HIS A 171 -11.64 -11.59 -12.27
N TYR A 172 -10.82 -10.80 -11.56
CA TYR A 172 -11.33 -9.77 -10.65
C TYR A 172 -11.84 -8.51 -11.36
N GLY A 173 -11.55 -8.37 -12.66
CA GLY A 173 -11.82 -7.16 -13.42
C GLY A 173 -10.95 -5.98 -12.97
N TRP A 174 -9.76 -6.27 -12.44
CA TRP A 174 -8.78 -5.28 -12.01
C TRP A 174 -7.75 -5.05 -13.11
N HIS A 175 -7.27 -3.81 -13.18
CA HIS A 175 -6.10 -3.49 -13.98
C HIS A 175 -4.83 -3.69 -13.18
N PHE A 176 -3.71 -3.86 -13.86
CA PHE A 176 -2.39 -3.94 -13.24
C PHE A 176 -1.35 -3.12 -13.99
N CYS A 177 -0.30 -2.72 -13.28
CA CYS A 177 0.94 -2.16 -13.81
C CYS A 177 2.10 -2.82 -13.07
N ILE A 178 2.81 -3.69 -13.76
CA ILE A 178 3.88 -4.52 -13.21
C ILE A 178 5.20 -4.06 -13.83
N SER A 179 6.23 -3.91 -13.00
CA SER A 179 7.55 -3.53 -13.49
C SER A 179 8.14 -4.62 -14.39
N HIS A 180 8.77 -4.25 -15.50
CA HIS A 180 9.43 -5.21 -16.38
C HIS A 180 10.93 -5.21 -16.14
N ALA A 181 11.47 -6.39 -15.82
CA ALA A 181 12.91 -6.67 -15.81
C ALA A 181 13.21 -7.74 -16.88
N GLU A 182 14.13 -7.42 -17.80
CA GLU A 182 14.38 -8.22 -19.01
C GLU A 182 14.85 -9.65 -18.69
N ASP A 183 15.50 -9.86 -17.54
CA ASP A 183 16.01 -11.15 -17.05
C ASP A 183 14.91 -12.06 -16.49
N LYS A 184 13.78 -11.51 -16.03
CA LYS A 184 12.74 -12.26 -15.32
C LYS A 184 11.75 -12.97 -16.23
N VAL A 185 11.53 -12.48 -17.46
CA VAL A 185 10.52 -13.03 -18.37
C VAL A 185 11.05 -13.17 -19.80
N PRO A 186 11.89 -14.18 -20.09
CA PRO A 186 12.55 -14.34 -21.39
C PRO A 186 11.57 -14.41 -22.56
N GLY A 187 10.43 -15.08 -22.39
CA GLY A 187 9.44 -15.21 -23.44
C GLY A 187 8.80 -13.87 -23.85
N LEU A 188 8.59 -12.96 -22.89
CA LEU A 188 8.06 -11.63 -23.16
C LEU A 188 9.08 -10.80 -23.94
N ARG A 189 10.36 -10.90 -23.57
CA ARG A 189 11.48 -10.25 -24.26
C ARG A 189 11.53 -10.66 -25.74
N ASP A 190 11.42 -11.95 -26.03
CA ASP A 190 11.49 -12.45 -27.41
C ASP A 190 10.28 -12.01 -28.25
N GLN A 191 9.07 -11.99 -27.68
CA GLN A 191 7.88 -11.47 -28.36
C GLN A 191 7.97 -9.95 -28.60
N LEU A 192 8.45 -9.21 -27.61
CA LEU A 192 8.68 -7.78 -27.71
C LEU A 192 9.69 -7.49 -28.83
N ALA A 193 10.82 -8.19 -28.86
CA ALA A 193 11.84 -8.04 -29.91
C ALA A 193 11.26 -8.28 -31.31
N LYS A 194 10.42 -9.32 -31.48
CA LYS A 194 9.73 -9.59 -32.76
C LYS A 194 8.80 -8.46 -33.17
N LYS A 195 7.97 -7.95 -32.25
CA LYS A 195 7.05 -6.82 -32.51
C LYS A 195 7.81 -5.55 -32.87
N LEU A 196 8.90 -5.26 -32.16
CA LEU A 196 9.76 -4.11 -32.43
C LEU A 196 10.43 -4.21 -33.82
N ALA A 197 10.95 -5.39 -34.18
CA ALA A 197 11.54 -5.64 -35.50
C ALA A 197 10.51 -5.53 -36.64
N ALA A 198 9.25 -5.88 -36.37
CA ALA A 198 8.15 -5.75 -37.32
C ALA A 198 7.58 -4.32 -37.41
N GLY A 199 8.07 -3.37 -36.61
CA GLY A 199 7.51 -2.00 -36.56
C GLY A 199 6.14 -1.92 -35.88
N GLU A 200 5.72 -2.96 -35.17
CA GLU A 200 4.42 -3.05 -34.50
C GLU A 200 4.45 -2.38 -33.12
N PHE A 201 4.71 -1.08 -33.10
CA PHE A 201 4.73 -0.29 -31.88
C PHE A 201 4.23 1.13 -32.13
N ARG A 202 3.84 1.78 -31.06
CA ARG A 202 3.45 3.20 -31.04
C ARG A 202 4.49 3.96 -30.25
N THR A 203 4.84 5.17 -30.69
CA THR A 203 5.87 6.00 -30.04
C THR A 203 5.46 7.46 -30.04
N THR A 204 5.88 8.20 -29.01
CA THR A 204 5.76 9.66 -28.96
C THR A 204 6.92 10.26 -28.18
N VAL A 205 7.24 11.52 -28.44
CA VAL A 205 8.29 12.25 -27.75
C VAL A 205 7.70 13.53 -27.18
N GLN A 206 8.05 13.85 -25.94
CA GLN A 206 7.78 15.15 -25.34
C GLN A 206 9.09 15.82 -24.94
N GLU A 207 9.14 17.13 -25.18
CA GLU A 207 10.20 17.99 -24.71
C GLU A 207 9.62 18.91 -23.64
N ILE A 208 10.24 18.88 -22.45
CA ILE A 208 9.82 19.66 -21.29
C ILE A 208 10.96 20.64 -20.98
N PRO A 209 10.74 21.96 -21.17
CA PRO A 209 11.71 22.98 -20.79
C PRO A 209 12.01 22.92 -19.29
N GLY A 210 13.30 22.94 -18.95
CA GLY A 210 13.79 23.07 -17.58
C GLY A 210 14.39 24.45 -17.35
N LYS A 211 14.79 24.75 -16.10
CA LYS A 211 15.42 26.03 -15.76
C LYS A 211 16.83 26.19 -16.35
N ASN A 212 17.58 25.09 -16.45
CA ASN A 212 18.97 25.02 -16.94
C ASN A 212 19.11 23.89 -18.00
N GLY A 213 18.22 23.87 -18.99
CA GLY A 213 18.23 22.90 -20.07
C GLY A 213 16.84 22.33 -20.35
N LYS A 214 16.77 21.06 -20.76
CA LYS A 214 15.50 20.42 -21.13
C LYS A 214 15.45 18.94 -20.78
N THR A 215 14.26 18.44 -20.55
CA THR A 215 14.00 17.00 -20.40
C THR A 215 13.32 16.47 -21.65
N ILE A 216 13.89 15.44 -22.26
CA ILE A 216 13.28 14.69 -23.36
C ILE A 216 12.71 13.39 -22.80
N GLN A 217 11.43 13.15 -23.02
CA GLN A 217 10.77 11.89 -22.69
C GLN A 217 10.30 11.21 -23.97
N THR A 218 10.85 10.03 -24.23
CA THR A 218 10.41 9.16 -25.33
C THR A 218 9.57 8.03 -24.75
N TYR A 219 8.35 7.91 -25.23
CA TYR A 219 7.39 6.89 -24.82
C TYR A 219 7.20 5.88 -25.94
N ARG A 220 7.05 4.61 -25.58
CA ARG A 220 6.71 3.55 -26.53
C ARG A 220 5.70 2.59 -25.91
N ALA A 221 4.78 2.08 -26.73
CA ALA A 221 3.82 1.06 -26.36
C ALA A 221 3.74 -0.05 -27.41
N VAL A 222 3.61 -1.29 -26.95
CA VAL A 222 3.54 -2.50 -27.77
C VAL A 222 2.46 -3.41 -27.21
N ASP A 223 1.50 -3.81 -28.04
CA ASP A 223 0.46 -4.77 -27.63
C ASP A 223 0.99 -6.21 -27.77
N ILE A 224 0.85 -6.98 -26.69
CA ILE A 224 1.37 -8.34 -26.59
C ILE A 224 0.27 -9.25 -26.03
N LYS A 225 0.23 -10.50 -26.51
CA LYS A 225 -0.62 -11.54 -25.90
C LYS A 225 0.26 -12.40 -24.99
N TYR A 226 0.11 -12.23 -23.69
CA TYR A 226 0.88 -12.98 -22.70
C TYR A 226 0.30 -14.39 -22.54
N ALA A 227 1.07 -15.40 -22.97
CA ALA A 227 0.77 -16.82 -22.80
C ALA A 227 2.06 -17.60 -22.49
N PHE A 228 2.52 -17.51 -21.25
CA PHE A 228 3.71 -18.20 -20.76
C PHE A 228 3.38 -19.10 -19.56
N GLY A 229 4.20 -20.13 -19.33
CA GLY A 229 3.99 -21.12 -18.27
C GLY A 229 2.69 -21.91 -18.47
N LYS A 230 1.91 -22.07 -17.38
CA LYS A 230 0.55 -22.67 -17.39
C LYS A 230 -0.37 -22.06 -18.45
N GLY A 231 -0.16 -20.81 -18.83
CA GLY A 231 -0.90 -20.15 -19.91
C GLY A 231 -0.75 -20.78 -21.30
N ARG A 232 0.12 -21.78 -21.48
CA ARG A 232 0.25 -22.58 -22.72
C ARG A 232 -0.44 -23.94 -22.64
N GLU A 233 -1.04 -24.29 -21.50
CA GLU A 233 -1.79 -25.53 -21.36
C GLU A 233 -3.06 -25.51 -22.22
N PRO A 234 -3.53 -26.67 -22.72
CA PRO A 234 -4.77 -26.74 -23.47
C PRO A 234 -5.95 -26.14 -22.69
N GLY A 235 -6.60 -25.13 -23.27
CA GLY A 235 -7.75 -24.44 -22.65
C GLY A 235 -7.39 -23.14 -21.90
N ALA A 236 -6.11 -22.83 -21.69
CA ALA A 236 -5.70 -21.57 -21.09
C ALA A 236 -5.97 -20.37 -22.02
N ILE A 237 -6.45 -19.27 -21.45
CA ILE A 237 -6.74 -18.03 -22.19
C ILE A 237 -5.51 -17.12 -22.10
N ALA A 238 -4.99 -16.69 -23.24
CA ALA A 238 -3.91 -15.70 -23.29
C ALA A 238 -4.38 -14.35 -22.72
N VAL A 239 -3.60 -13.76 -21.83
CA VAL A 239 -3.92 -12.46 -21.23
C VAL A 239 -3.43 -11.35 -22.16
N PRO A 240 -4.30 -10.47 -22.70
CA PRO A 240 -3.86 -9.33 -23.48
C PRO A 240 -3.18 -8.32 -22.56
N VAL A 241 -1.96 -7.91 -22.91
CA VAL A 241 -1.16 -6.95 -22.14
C VAL A 241 -0.53 -5.92 -23.08
N THR A 242 -0.26 -4.74 -22.54
CA THR A 242 0.50 -3.70 -23.22
C THR A 242 1.85 -3.58 -22.51
N TYR A 243 2.94 -3.78 -23.25
CA TYR A 243 4.25 -3.34 -22.81
C TYR A 243 4.37 -1.84 -23.06
N VAL A 244 4.80 -1.09 -22.06
CA VAL A 244 5.08 0.34 -22.19
C VAL A 244 6.42 0.69 -21.60
N GLU A 245 7.12 1.60 -22.28
CA GLU A 245 8.38 2.14 -21.80
C GLU A 245 8.42 3.67 -21.93
N MET A 246 9.13 4.29 -21.00
CA MET A 246 9.52 5.69 -21.03
C MET A 246 11.03 5.77 -20.84
N LYS A 247 11.72 6.39 -21.80
CA LYS A 247 13.10 6.85 -21.63
C LYS A 247 13.07 8.35 -21.35
N ARG A 248 13.58 8.76 -20.19
CA ARG A 248 13.76 10.16 -19.78
C ARG A 248 15.24 10.51 -19.88
N VAL A 249 15.56 11.56 -20.63
CA VAL A 249 16.90 12.12 -20.78
C VAL A 249 16.86 13.58 -20.35
N ILE A 250 17.71 13.97 -19.42
CA ILE A 250 17.89 15.36 -18.97
C ILE A 250 19.14 15.90 -19.67
N LEU A 251 18.96 17.01 -20.36
CA LEU A 251 20.01 17.74 -21.07
C LEU A 251 20.27 19.08 -20.37
N ASP A 252 21.52 19.50 -20.32
CA ASP A 252 21.90 20.85 -19.91
C ASP A 252 21.64 21.90 -21.01
N ASP A 253 21.97 23.16 -20.75
CA ASP A 253 21.83 24.26 -21.71
C ASP A 253 22.70 24.08 -22.98
N ASN A 254 23.74 23.23 -22.93
CA ASN A 254 24.60 22.90 -24.06
C ASN A 254 24.13 21.64 -24.82
N ASN A 255 22.94 21.11 -24.49
CA ASN A 255 22.41 19.85 -25.00
C ASN A 255 23.27 18.61 -24.66
N GLN A 256 24.07 18.66 -23.58
CA GLN A 256 24.80 17.51 -23.07
C GLN A 256 23.93 16.69 -22.11
N GLU A 257 23.99 15.36 -22.24
CA GLU A 257 23.26 14.44 -21.38
C GLU A 257 23.82 14.46 -19.95
N VAL A 258 22.97 14.86 -19.00
CA VAL A 258 23.29 14.89 -17.56
C VAL A 258 22.78 13.63 -16.86
N GLU A 259 21.58 13.18 -17.22
CA GLU A 259 20.94 12.03 -16.61
C GLU A 259 20.07 11.30 -17.64
N SER A 260 20.07 9.98 -17.59
CA SER A 260 19.20 9.14 -18.42
C SER A 260 18.63 7.99 -17.59
N LYS A 261 17.30 7.85 -17.63
CA LYS A 261 16.55 6.80 -16.93
C LYS A 261 15.56 6.14 -17.87
N LYS A 262 15.43 4.83 -17.75
CA LYS A 262 14.45 4.03 -18.49
C LYS A 262 13.50 3.35 -17.51
N TYR A 263 12.21 3.43 -17.81
CA TYR A 263 11.14 2.77 -17.07
C TYR A 263 10.40 1.87 -18.03
N SER A 264 10.27 0.59 -17.68
CA SER A 264 9.55 -0.41 -18.47
C SER A 264 8.49 -1.07 -17.61
N ARG A 265 7.28 -1.20 -18.15
CA ARG A 265 6.10 -1.75 -17.48
C ARG A 265 5.34 -2.71 -18.39
N VAL A 266 4.65 -3.65 -17.78
CA VAL A 266 3.61 -4.47 -18.41
C VAL A 266 2.29 -4.14 -17.74
N THR A 267 1.26 -3.86 -18.53
CA THR A 267 -0.04 -3.45 -18.01
C THR A 267 -1.20 -4.08 -18.76
N SER A 268 -2.34 -4.25 -18.10
CA SER A 268 -3.62 -4.57 -18.75
C SER A 268 -4.30 -3.36 -19.39
N HIS A 269 -3.79 -2.14 -19.15
CA HIS A 269 -4.38 -0.91 -19.69
C HIS A 269 -4.26 -0.89 -21.21
N VAL A 270 -5.35 -0.50 -21.88
CA VAL A 270 -5.38 -0.36 -23.34
C VAL A 270 -4.95 1.05 -23.70
N ILE A 271 -3.71 1.18 -24.13
CA ILE A 271 -3.13 2.46 -24.53
C ILE A 271 -3.19 2.50 -26.05
N LYS A 272 -3.80 3.51 -26.66
CA LYS A 272 -3.97 3.64 -28.11
C LYS A 272 -3.36 4.93 -28.66
N THR A 273 -3.45 6.02 -27.91
CA THR A 273 -3.02 7.35 -28.36
C THR A 273 -1.72 7.80 -27.68
N PRO A 274 -0.97 8.75 -28.28
CA PRO A 274 0.17 9.39 -27.65
C PRO A 274 -0.15 9.97 -26.26
N ASN A 275 -1.28 10.68 -26.12
CA ASN A 275 -1.68 11.26 -24.84
C ASN A 275 -1.91 10.20 -23.76
N GLN A 276 -2.47 9.04 -24.11
CA GLN A 276 -2.65 7.95 -23.15
C GLN A 276 -1.32 7.38 -22.65
N MET A 277 -0.25 7.41 -23.44
CA MET A 277 1.08 6.98 -22.97
C MET A 277 1.63 7.92 -21.91
N VAL A 278 1.48 9.22 -22.14
CA VAL A 278 1.93 10.26 -21.21
C VAL A 278 1.12 10.16 -19.91
N THR A 279 -0.21 10.15 -20.02
CA THR A 279 -1.12 9.98 -18.87
C THR A 279 -0.85 8.67 -18.11
N PHE A 280 -0.50 7.58 -18.81
CA PHE A 280 -0.13 6.34 -18.14
C PHE A 280 1.08 6.53 -17.22
N PHE A 281 2.16 7.17 -17.68
CA PHE A 281 3.34 7.36 -16.84
C PHE A 281 3.16 8.44 -15.77
N GLU A 282 2.34 9.46 -16.04
CA GLU A 282 1.96 10.47 -15.05
C GLU A 282 1.15 9.87 -13.89
N ASP A 283 0.13 9.07 -14.18
CA ASP A 283 -0.80 8.58 -13.15
C ASP A 283 -0.36 7.23 -12.55
N ILE A 284 0.23 6.33 -13.36
CA ILE A 284 0.36 4.90 -13.04
C ILE A 284 1.84 4.46 -13.04
N GLY A 285 2.54 4.63 -14.16
CA GLY A 285 3.82 3.99 -14.45
C GLY A 285 4.96 4.35 -13.48
N CYS A 286 4.90 5.54 -12.88
CA CYS A 286 5.87 6.04 -11.92
C CYS A 286 5.39 5.97 -10.46
N THR A 287 4.10 5.71 -10.22
CA THR A 287 3.46 5.91 -8.92
C THR A 287 3.84 4.86 -7.89
N ARG A 288 4.23 3.64 -8.30
CA ARG A 288 4.66 2.58 -7.35
C ARG A 288 5.78 3.05 -6.40
N TRP A 289 6.69 3.90 -6.88
CA TRP A 289 7.80 4.44 -6.10
C TRP A 289 7.36 5.19 -4.83
N VAL A 290 6.12 5.70 -4.80
CA VAL A 290 5.50 6.31 -3.62
C VAL A 290 5.50 5.35 -2.43
N GLU A 291 5.25 4.06 -2.65
CA GLU A 291 5.24 3.06 -1.58
C GLU A 291 6.63 2.82 -0.98
N GLU A 292 7.66 2.76 -1.83
CA GLU A 292 9.05 2.60 -1.39
C GLU A 292 9.54 3.83 -0.61
N ASN A 293 9.34 5.02 -1.18
CA ASN A 293 9.99 6.24 -0.71
C ASN A 293 9.18 7.05 0.29
N GLN A 294 7.87 7.15 0.11
CA GLN A 294 6.99 7.89 1.03
C GLN A 294 6.31 6.93 2.01
N GLY A 295 6.12 5.65 1.65
CA GLY A 295 5.63 4.63 2.57
C GLY A 295 6.73 4.11 3.48
N PHE A 296 7.48 3.13 3.01
CA PHE A 296 8.42 2.38 3.84
C PHE A 296 9.56 3.23 4.37
N ASN A 297 10.20 4.06 3.54
CA ASN A 297 11.31 4.88 4.02
C ASN A 297 10.87 5.88 5.11
N GLU A 298 9.67 6.45 5.02
CA GLU A 298 9.14 7.31 6.09
C GLU A 298 8.81 6.51 7.35
N MET A 299 8.16 5.34 7.21
CA MET A 299 7.86 4.46 8.34
C MET A 299 9.13 3.94 9.04
N LYS A 300 10.22 3.73 8.31
CA LYS A 300 11.51 3.28 8.86
C LYS A 300 12.26 4.43 9.53
N ASN A 301 12.42 5.55 8.83
CA ASN A 301 13.40 6.58 9.18
C ASN A 301 12.79 7.86 9.75
N LEU A 302 11.49 8.12 9.57
CA LEU A 302 10.83 9.37 9.99
C LEU A 302 9.92 9.19 11.22
N GLY A 303 10.39 8.39 12.19
CA GLY A 303 9.88 8.41 13.57
C GLY A 303 8.96 7.25 13.98
N LEU A 304 8.54 6.39 13.05
CA LEU A 304 7.76 5.18 13.40
C LEU A 304 8.65 3.97 13.68
N ASN A 305 9.87 3.93 13.12
CA ASN A 305 10.89 2.92 13.36
C ASN A 305 10.34 1.48 13.27
N ILE A 306 9.64 1.17 12.17
CA ILE A 306 8.98 -0.14 11.96
C ILE A 306 9.96 -1.33 11.96
N GLU A 307 11.27 -1.07 11.85
CA GLU A 307 12.31 -2.10 11.93
C GLU A 307 12.69 -2.49 13.37
N HIS A 308 12.19 -1.74 14.35
CA HIS A 308 12.41 -2.03 15.77
C HIS A 308 11.42 -3.08 16.27
N ALA A 309 11.95 -4.11 16.96
CA ALA A 309 11.14 -5.16 17.55
C ALA A 309 10.49 -4.71 18.87
N TYR A 310 9.40 -3.95 18.80
CA TYR A 310 8.64 -3.49 19.97
C TYR A 310 8.07 -4.63 20.84
N GLY A 311 7.83 -5.79 20.23
CA GLY A 311 7.52 -7.05 20.93
C GLY A 311 7.46 -8.21 19.95
N THR A 312 7.90 -9.40 20.35
CA THR A 312 7.96 -10.61 19.49
C THR A 312 7.16 -11.79 20.04
N LYS A 313 6.44 -11.60 21.16
CA LYS A 313 5.63 -12.64 21.81
C LYS A 313 4.16 -12.51 21.41
N GLY A 314 3.53 -13.65 21.11
CA GLY A 314 2.14 -13.68 20.65
C GLY A 314 1.93 -12.72 19.48
N GLU A 315 0.82 -11.99 19.50
CA GLU A 315 0.45 -11.05 18.44
C GLU A 315 1.09 -9.66 18.58
N ALA A 316 2.02 -9.46 19.54
CA ALA A 316 2.54 -8.14 19.86
C ALA A 316 3.23 -7.45 18.68
N LEU A 317 4.01 -8.20 17.89
CA LEU A 317 4.70 -7.67 16.70
C LEU A 317 3.69 -7.12 15.70
N LYS A 318 2.66 -7.92 15.40
CA LYS A 318 1.64 -7.61 14.40
C LYS A 318 0.77 -6.43 14.81
N ASN A 319 0.40 -6.40 16.09
CA ASN A 319 -0.41 -5.34 16.65
C ASN A 319 0.34 -4.01 16.77
N HIS A 320 1.62 -4.02 17.17
CA HIS A 320 2.46 -2.82 17.11
C HIS A 320 2.59 -2.29 15.70
N PHE A 321 2.85 -3.19 14.74
CA PHE A 321 2.95 -2.81 13.33
C PHE A 321 1.67 -2.15 12.82
N THR A 322 0.51 -2.73 13.16
CA THR A 322 -0.79 -2.16 12.76
C THR A 322 -1.03 -0.78 13.40
N LEU A 323 -0.63 -0.57 14.67
CA LEU A 323 -0.69 0.76 15.31
C LEU A 323 0.23 1.77 14.61
N GLN A 324 1.42 1.35 14.17
CA GLN A 324 2.32 2.21 13.39
C GLN A 324 1.71 2.59 12.04
N MET A 325 1.03 1.67 11.35
CA MET A 325 0.29 1.97 10.11
C MET A 325 -0.84 2.98 10.34
N ILE A 326 -1.59 2.84 11.44
CA ILE A 326 -2.64 3.79 11.83
C ILE A 326 -2.03 5.18 12.08
N ALA A 327 -0.94 5.25 12.84
CA ALA A 327 -0.22 6.49 13.10
C ALA A 327 0.29 7.12 11.80
N PHE A 328 0.83 6.31 10.89
CA PHE A 328 1.29 6.74 9.58
C PHE A 328 0.16 7.33 8.73
N CYS A 329 -1.01 6.69 8.67
CA CYS A 329 -2.19 7.24 7.99
C CYS A 329 -2.57 8.61 8.53
N ILE A 330 -2.52 8.81 9.86
CA ILE A 330 -2.80 10.11 10.49
C ILE A 330 -1.75 11.15 10.07
N MET A 331 -0.47 10.77 10.05
CA MET A 331 0.62 11.65 9.62
C MET A 331 0.46 12.07 8.15
N GLN A 332 0.11 11.14 7.26
CA GLN A 332 -0.13 11.42 5.84
C GLN A 332 -1.30 12.39 5.65
N LEU A 333 -2.41 12.16 6.35
CA LEU A 333 -3.55 13.08 6.31
C LEU A 333 -3.20 14.47 6.86
N ALA A 334 -2.42 14.54 7.93
CA ALA A 334 -2.02 15.83 8.50
C ALA A 334 -1.03 16.59 7.61
N GLY A 335 -0.08 15.89 6.99
CA GLY A 335 1.00 16.50 6.20
C GLY A 335 0.66 16.78 4.73
N LYS A 336 -0.32 16.06 4.15
CA LYS A 336 -0.65 16.15 2.71
C LYS A 336 -2.01 16.80 2.43
N THR A 337 -2.71 17.27 3.46
CA THR A 337 -3.97 18.01 3.30
C THR A 337 -3.83 19.44 3.78
N ASN A 338 -4.75 20.31 3.37
CA ASN A 338 -4.85 21.68 3.88
C ASN A 338 -5.40 21.75 5.32
N LEU A 339 -5.42 20.63 6.07
CA LEU A 339 -5.86 20.60 7.46
C LEU A 339 -5.14 21.64 8.31
N ILE A 340 -3.82 21.77 8.16
CA ILE A 340 -3.01 22.75 8.92
C ILE A 340 -3.36 24.18 8.50
N GLU A 341 -3.61 24.44 7.22
CA GLU A 341 -4.01 25.77 6.73
C GLU A 341 -5.42 26.16 7.16
N LEU A 342 -6.38 25.23 7.10
CA LEU A 342 -7.74 25.43 7.59
C LEU A 342 -7.73 25.73 9.08
N VAL A 343 -6.92 24.99 9.82
CA VAL A 343 -6.63 25.28 11.23
C VAL A 343 -6.00 26.65 11.38
N ALA A 344 -4.96 27.01 10.62
CA ALA A 344 -4.26 28.28 10.73
C ALA A 344 -5.17 29.48 10.42
N ARG A 345 -6.07 29.35 9.45
CA ARG A 345 -7.10 30.36 9.12
C ARG A 345 -8.11 30.52 10.25
N ASP A 346 -8.52 29.41 10.87
CA ASP A 346 -9.39 29.43 12.05
C ASP A 346 -8.69 30.03 13.28
N VAL A 347 -7.36 29.87 13.42
CA VAL A 347 -6.53 30.57 14.43
C VAL A 347 -6.48 32.07 14.16
N ASN A 348 -6.14 32.47 12.92
CA ASN A 348 -5.88 33.86 12.56
C ASN A 348 -7.16 34.71 12.43
N GLY A 349 -8.34 34.08 12.36
CA GLY A 349 -9.65 34.74 12.41
C GLY A 349 -10.07 35.30 13.78
N GLY A 350 -9.16 35.34 14.77
CA GLY A 350 -9.39 35.99 16.08
C GLY A 350 -9.61 35.04 17.27
N GLY A 351 -9.32 33.74 17.12
CA GLY A 351 -9.39 32.76 18.21
C GLY A 351 -8.05 32.60 18.93
N ASN A 352 -8.07 32.65 20.26
CA ASN A 352 -6.90 32.40 21.13
C ASN A 352 -6.11 31.14 20.68
N VAL A 353 -4.78 31.22 20.55
CA VAL A 353 -3.91 30.13 20.03
C VAL A 353 -4.11 28.79 20.77
N SER A 354 -4.49 28.84 22.06
CA SER A 354 -4.84 27.64 22.85
C SER A 354 -6.15 26.98 22.40
N GLY A 355 -7.12 27.75 21.88
CA GLY A 355 -8.38 27.29 21.32
C GLY A 355 -8.22 26.60 19.97
N SER A 356 -7.25 27.02 19.16
CA SER A 356 -7.03 26.43 17.84
C SER A 356 -6.11 25.22 17.85
N LEU A 357 -5.16 25.14 18.78
CA LEU A 357 -4.56 23.86 19.19
C LEU A 357 -5.64 22.91 19.71
N ARG A 358 -6.63 23.41 20.45
CA ARG A 358 -7.82 22.62 20.84
C ARG A 358 -8.65 22.20 19.62
N ILE A 359 -8.60 22.90 18.49
CA ILE A 359 -9.31 22.53 17.25
C ILE A 359 -8.50 21.53 16.43
N ILE A 360 -7.17 21.62 16.38
CA ILE A 360 -6.29 20.52 15.93
C ILE A 360 -6.55 19.29 16.78
N PHE A 361 -6.45 19.40 18.10
CA PHE A 361 -6.74 18.30 19.00
C PHE A 361 -8.20 17.88 18.92
N LYS A 362 -9.19 18.72 18.63
CA LYS A 362 -10.59 18.31 18.43
C LYS A 362 -10.80 17.64 17.09
N SER A 363 -10.09 18.03 16.03
CA SER A 363 -10.17 17.46 14.68
C SER A 363 -9.38 16.16 14.62
N LEU A 364 -8.16 16.14 15.12
CA LEU A 364 -7.39 14.94 15.41
C LEU A 364 -8.12 14.04 16.40
N ALA A 365 -8.78 14.58 17.43
CA ALA A 365 -9.68 13.81 18.30
C ALA A 365 -11.07 13.61 17.71
N ALA A 366 -11.44 14.14 16.54
CA ALA A 366 -12.70 13.85 15.85
C ALA A 366 -12.44 12.75 14.82
N THR A 367 -11.29 12.78 14.15
CA THR A 367 -10.72 11.67 13.40
C THR A 367 -10.39 10.54 14.34
N ALA A 368 -9.70 10.78 15.46
CA ALA A 368 -9.45 9.78 16.49
C ALA A 368 -10.74 9.44 17.24
N ARG A 369 -11.74 10.32 17.43
CA ARG A 369 -13.07 9.88 17.91
C ARG A 369 -13.85 9.15 16.86
N ALA A 370 -13.71 9.39 15.57
CA ALA A 370 -14.36 8.61 14.51
C ALA A 370 -13.71 7.23 14.43
N PHE A 371 -12.39 7.19 14.55
CA PHE A 371 -11.57 6.00 14.70
C PHE A 371 -11.94 5.22 15.97
N LEU A 372 -12.01 5.89 17.12
CA LEU A 372 -12.37 5.33 18.42
C LEU A 372 -13.86 5.01 18.53
N ASN A 373 -14.75 5.75 17.87
CA ASN A 373 -16.17 5.44 17.78
C ASN A 373 -16.38 4.27 16.82
N ASN A 374 -15.57 4.12 15.78
CA ASN A 374 -15.57 2.89 14.98
C ASN A 374 -15.05 1.71 15.80
N LEU A 375 -13.95 1.86 16.54
CA LEU A 375 -13.47 0.88 17.53
C LEU A 375 -14.55 0.54 18.57
N LYS A 376 -15.21 1.55 19.14
CA LYS A 376 -16.24 1.41 20.18
C LYS A 376 -17.51 0.81 19.60
N ASN A 377 -17.94 1.22 18.40
CA ASN A 377 -19.11 0.66 17.72
C ASN A 377 -18.85 -0.75 17.17
N GLN A 378 -17.62 -1.09 16.80
CA GLN A 378 -17.25 -2.48 16.49
C GLN A 378 -17.13 -3.33 17.75
N ALA A 379 -16.46 -2.84 18.80
CA ALA A 379 -16.44 -3.51 20.10
C ALA A 379 -17.85 -3.70 20.69
N LEU A 380 -18.76 -2.74 20.49
CA LEU A 380 -20.17 -2.82 20.91
C LEU A 380 -21.04 -3.69 19.97
N ARG A 381 -20.67 -3.85 18.70
CA ARG A 381 -21.37 -4.75 17.77
C ARG A 381 -20.92 -6.20 17.86
N LEU A 382 -19.69 -6.44 18.35
CA LEU A 382 -19.06 -7.75 18.44
C LEU A 382 -19.08 -8.36 19.85
N LEU A 383 -19.56 -7.62 20.86
CA LEU A 383 -20.02 -8.18 22.13
C LEU A 383 -21.49 -8.56 21.96
N GLU A 384 -21.75 -9.78 21.48
CA GLU A 384 -23.10 -10.30 21.28
C GLU A 384 -23.94 -10.35 22.58
N ASP A 385 -25.19 -9.92 22.41
CA ASP A 385 -26.40 -10.06 23.24
C ASP A 385 -26.77 -8.98 24.29
N TYR A 386 -27.41 -7.92 23.79
CA TYR A 386 -28.12 -6.91 24.60
C TYR A 386 -29.64 -7.09 24.62
N SER A 387 -30.18 -8.28 24.29
CA SER A 387 -31.62 -8.54 24.39
C SER A 387 -32.18 -8.31 25.81
N SER A 388 -31.31 -8.42 26.83
CA SER A 388 -31.61 -8.17 28.24
C SER A 388 -31.55 -6.69 28.67
N TRP A 389 -31.04 -5.77 27.83
CA TRP A 389 -30.91 -4.34 28.15
C TRP A 389 -31.93 -3.49 27.37
N ARG A 390 -33.23 -3.72 27.62
CA ARG A 390 -34.28 -2.77 27.20
C ARG A 390 -34.47 -1.69 28.26
N ILE A 391 -33.93 -0.50 28.01
CA ILE A 391 -34.25 0.69 28.81
C ILE A 391 -35.62 1.22 28.36
N ARG A 392 -36.60 1.20 29.28
CA ARG A 392 -37.90 1.87 29.10
C ARG A 392 -37.78 3.34 29.53
N TRP A 393 -38.39 4.23 28.77
CA TRP A 393 -38.58 5.62 29.18
C TRP A 393 -39.63 5.67 30.30
N LEU A 394 -39.25 6.15 31.49
CA LEU A 394 -40.18 6.52 32.55
C LEU A 394 -40.51 8.00 32.38
N THR A 395 -41.53 8.27 31.58
CA THR A 395 -42.24 9.55 31.61
C THR A 395 -43.29 9.46 32.72
N GLY A 396 -43.06 10.20 33.81
CA GLY A 396 -44.13 10.75 34.63
C GLY A 396 -44.49 12.13 34.11
#